data_AF-A0A6N6WQA3-F1
#
_entry.id   AF-A0A6N6WQA3-F1
#
_cell.length_a   1.000
_cell.length_b   1.000
_cell.length_c   1.000
_cell.angle_alpha   90.00
_cell.angle_beta   90.00
_cell.angle_gamma   90.00
#
_symmetry.space_group_name_H-M   'P 1'
#
loop_
_entity.id
_entity.type
_entity.pdbx_description
1 polymer ?
#
loop_
_entity_poly.entity_id
_entity_poly.type
_entity_poly.pdbx_seq_one_letter_code
_entity_poly.pdbx_strand_id
1 'polypeptide(L)'
;VLAPRLEFKPKNPERSPTPGFDYGDGGYDPDNCNFGVNEQTGTYQIEIKGLAEPRSKEAARICQEDLNEVIAAFVQDKPAIERGLFDEELLPEELTQVRMGKIIKEKYPELDAEDQEAIRQHAIAALNLTQQAKRLAIDENDGTLNTALIDGVRRFAMDVRDLDIDLIDRINPFGEAYAILAKTMSEDSLKQVAAAISAKRTSITPEDAKVIAKRAAEFKRERGRLPSLTSPDAWEKHLAEGAAAFMRFRAEGRYE
;
A
#
# COMPACT_ATOMS: atom_id res chain seq x y z
N VAL A 1 -5.69 13.00 20.47
CA VAL A 1 -4.77 13.84 19.67
C VAL A 1 -5.40 13.98 18.31
N LEU A 2 -5.66 15.21 17.83
CA LEU A 2 -6.13 15.41 16.46
C LEU A 2 -5.01 14.96 15.52
N ALA A 3 -5.34 14.12 14.54
CA ALA A 3 -4.40 13.78 13.48
C ALA A 3 -3.99 15.08 12.75
N PRO A 4 -2.72 15.20 12.33
CA PRO A 4 -2.26 16.36 11.58
C PRO A 4 -3.11 16.54 10.31
N ARG A 5 -3.39 17.78 9.91
CA ARG A 5 -4.01 18.04 8.61
C ARG A 5 -2.92 18.08 7.54
N LEU A 6 -3.03 17.20 6.56
CA LEU A 6 -2.12 17.16 5.42
C LEU A 6 -2.77 17.85 4.23
N GLU A 7 -2.05 18.78 3.60
CA GLU A 7 -2.44 19.49 2.39
C GLU A 7 -1.42 19.17 1.30
N PHE A 8 -1.81 18.36 0.33
CA PHE A 8 -0.93 18.02 -0.80
C PHE A 8 -1.11 19.02 -1.94
N LYS A 9 0.00 19.35 -2.58
CA LYS A 9 0.05 20.34 -3.65
C LYS A 9 0.91 19.80 -4.80
N PRO A 10 0.51 20.01 -6.06
CA PRO A 10 1.41 19.73 -7.17
C PRO A 10 2.63 20.66 -7.10
N LYS A 11 3.82 20.11 -7.34
CA LYS A 11 5.03 20.92 -7.49
C LYS A 11 4.94 21.73 -8.78
N ASN A 12 5.14 23.05 -8.67
CA ASN A 12 5.19 23.97 -9.80
C ASN A 12 6.29 25.04 -9.55
N PRO A 13 7.28 25.20 -10.45
CA PRO A 13 8.33 26.22 -10.31
C PRO A 13 7.82 27.67 -10.26
N GLU A 14 6.63 27.94 -10.80
CA GLU A 14 6.02 29.28 -10.78
C GLU A 14 5.29 29.59 -9.45
N ARG A 15 5.16 28.60 -8.55
CA ARG A 15 4.55 28.83 -7.24
C ARG A 15 5.46 29.63 -6.33
N SER A 16 4.80 30.37 -5.44
CA SER A 16 5.40 31.15 -4.38
C SER A 16 5.02 30.55 -3.02
N PRO A 17 5.78 30.88 -1.95
CA PRO A 17 5.47 30.42 -0.60
C PRO A 17 4.01 30.76 -0.23
N THR A 18 3.29 29.79 0.33
CA THR A 18 1.94 30.02 0.83
C THR A 18 2.03 30.88 2.11
N PRO A 19 1.33 32.02 2.20
CA PRO A 19 1.37 32.86 3.40
C PRO A 19 0.96 32.09 4.67
N GLY A 20 1.74 32.27 5.74
CA GLY A 20 1.50 31.61 7.03
C GLY A 20 2.07 30.20 7.16
N PHE A 21 2.78 29.70 6.15
CA PHE A 21 3.57 28.47 6.24
C PHE A 21 5.05 28.79 6.43
N ASP A 22 5.68 28.06 7.35
CA ASP A 22 7.13 28.04 7.54
C ASP A 22 7.71 26.84 6.77
N TYR A 23 8.67 27.12 5.88
CA TYR A 23 9.36 26.12 5.07
C TYR A 23 10.73 25.71 5.65
N GLY A 24 11.03 26.14 6.88
CA GLY A 24 12.27 25.87 7.60
C GLY A 24 13.40 26.83 7.22
N ASP A 25 14.60 26.56 7.76
CA ASP A 25 15.77 27.45 7.66
C ASP A 25 16.19 27.79 6.22
N GLY A 26 15.91 26.90 5.26
CA GLY A 26 16.20 27.10 3.83
C GLY A 26 15.16 27.95 3.10
N GLY A 27 14.00 28.20 3.72
CA GLY A 27 12.86 28.85 3.07
C GLY A 27 12.24 28.00 1.96
N TYR A 28 11.40 28.65 1.14
CA TYR A 28 10.77 28.01 -0.02
C TYR A 28 11.77 27.92 -1.19
N ASP A 29 11.88 26.72 -1.77
CA ASP A 29 12.73 26.43 -2.92
C ASP A 29 11.87 26.19 -4.17
N PRO A 30 11.91 27.06 -5.20
CA PRO A 30 11.12 26.87 -6.41
C PRO A 30 11.55 25.66 -7.23
N ASP A 31 12.77 25.14 -7.07
CA ASP A 31 13.30 24.03 -7.87
C ASP A 31 13.01 22.66 -7.24
N ASN A 32 12.80 22.59 -5.92
CA ASN A 32 12.59 21.34 -5.18
C ASN A 32 11.18 21.23 -4.56
N CYS A 33 10.76 20.02 -4.18
CA CYS A 33 9.49 19.84 -3.47
C CYS A 33 9.57 20.45 -2.06
N ASN A 34 8.62 21.32 -1.72
CA ASN A 34 8.60 22.03 -0.45
C ASN A 34 7.74 21.34 0.60
N PHE A 35 8.16 21.46 1.86
CA PHE A 35 7.40 21.09 3.03
C PHE A 35 7.16 22.32 3.90
N GLY A 36 5.90 22.74 4.03
CA GLY A 36 5.50 23.89 4.83
C GLY A 36 4.72 23.46 6.08
N VAL A 37 4.98 24.11 7.20
CA VAL A 37 4.23 23.94 8.45
C VAL A 37 3.51 25.21 8.80
N ASN A 38 2.20 25.14 9.02
CA ASN A 38 1.43 26.22 9.61
C ASN A 38 1.12 25.85 11.07
N GLU A 39 1.97 26.33 11.99
CA GLU A 39 1.86 26.02 13.43
C GLU A 39 0.54 26.49 14.05
N GLN A 40 -0.03 27.58 13.53
CA GLN A 40 -1.30 28.14 14.06
C GLN A 40 -2.49 27.21 13.80
N THR A 41 -2.48 26.52 12.66
CA THR A 41 -3.56 25.62 12.24
C THR A 41 -3.22 24.14 12.43
N GLY A 42 -1.95 23.81 12.67
CA GLY A 42 -1.45 22.43 12.68
C GLY A 42 -1.52 21.75 11.31
N THR A 43 -1.50 22.54 10.23
CA THR A 43 -1.57 22.05 8.84
C THR A 43 -0.16 21.90 8.26
N TYR A 44 0.07 20.78 7.58
CA TYR A 44 1.31 20.48 6.88
C TYR A 44 1.02 20.49 5.38
N GLN A 45 1.74 21.35 4.67
CA GLN A 45 1.65 21.45 3.23
C GLN A 45 2.84 20.74 2.59
N ILE A 46 2.57 19.82 1.67
CA ILE A 46 3.60 19.01 1.01
C ILE A 46 3.43 19.16 -0.50
N GLU A 47 4.48 19.62 -1.17
CA GLU A 47 4.53 19.59 -2.62
C GLU A 47 4.99 18.22 -3.11
N ILE A 48 4.31 17.70 -4.14
CA ILE A 48 4.62 16.42 -4.77
C ILE A 48 4.69 16.64 -6.27
N LYS A 49 5.77 16.18 -6.89
CA LYS A 49 5.94 16.19 -8.34
C LYS A 49 5.02 15.16 -9.00
N GLY A 50 4.39 15.55 -10.10
CA GLY A 50 3.46 14.69 -10.85
C GLY A 50 2.08 14.51 -10.22
N LEU A 51 1.83 15.11 -9.04
CA LEU A 51 0.52 15.04 -8.38
C LEU A 51 -0.57 15.69 -9.24
N ALA A 52 -1.65 14.96 -9.49
CA ALA A 52 -2.81 15.44 -10.21
C ALA A 52 -3.64 16.37 -9.31
N GLU A 53 -3.97 17.56 -9.82
CA GLU A 53 -4.81 18.52 -9.12
C GLU A 53 -6.30 18.21 -9.38
N PRO A 54 -7.15 18.10 -8.34
CA PRO A 54 -8.57 17.86 -8.53
C PRO A 54 -9.21 19.04 -9.28
N ARG A 55 -10.00 18.75 -10.32
CA ARG A 55 -10.64 19.73 -11.20
C ARG A 55 -12.03 20.11 -10.70
N SER A 56 -12.80 19.15 -10.21
CA SER A 56 -14.13 19.45 -9.65
C SER A 56 -14.05 19.88 -8.19
N LYS A 57 -15.06 20.67 -7.78
CA LYS A 57 -15.26 21.03 -6.37
C LYS A 57 -15.44 19.81 -5.48
N GLU A 58 -16.09 18.77 -6.01
CA GLU A 58 -16.33 17.55 -5.26
C GLU A 58 -15.05 16.76 -5.03
N ALA A 59 -14.21 16.59 -6.07
CA ALA A 59 -12.91 15.95 -5.92
C ALA A 59 -12.00 16.71 -4.97
N ALA A 60 -12.00 18.04 -5.03
CA ALA A 60 -11.24 18.88 -4.09
C ALA A 60 -11.73 18.70 -2.65
N ARG A 61 -13.05 18.66 -2.43
CA ARG A 61 -13.66 18.40 -1.12
C ARG A 61 -13.25 17.01 -0.61
N ILE A 62 -13.33 15.98 -1.45
CA ILE A 62 -12.94 14.62 -1.08
C ILE A 62 -11.46 14.57 -0.68
N CYS A 63 -10.57 15.21 -1.43
CA CYS A 63 -9.14 15.25 -1.11
C CYS A 63 -8.85 15.94 0.25
N GLN A 64 -9.68 16.91 0.66
CA GLN A 64 -9.48 17.69 1.89
C GLN A 64 -10.18 17.10 3.11
N GLU A 65 -11.39 16.55 2.93
CA GLU A 65 -12.30 16.21 4.03
C GLU A 65 -12.53 14.70 4.15
N ASP A 66 -12.65 13.99 3.03
CA ASP A 66 -13.11 12.59 3.00
C ASP A 66 -11.99 11.60 2.66
N LEU A 67 -10.75 12.06 2.52
CA LEU A 67 -9.62 11.23 2.11
C LEU A 67 -9.42 10.02 3.04
N ASN A 68 -9.69 10.21 4.32
CA ASN A 68 -9.65 9.14 5.34
C ASN A 68 -10.63 8.01 5.04
N GLU A 69 -11.78 8.28 4.42
CA GLU A 69 -12.73 7.24 4.04
C GLU A 69 -12.23 6.40 2.88
N VAL A 70 -11.52 7.01 1.92
CA VAL A 70 -10.88 6.29 0.80
C VAL A 70 -9.78 5.38 1.34
N ILE A 71 -8.94 5.93 2.22
CA ILE A 71 -7.89 5.15 2.89
C ILE A 71 -8.52 4.02 3.71
N ALA A 72 -9.58 4.28 4.47
CA ALA A 72 -10.28 3.28 5.26
C ALA A 72 -10.83 2.14 4.38
N ALA A 73 -11.47 2.47 3.26
CA ALA A 73 -11.96 1.48 2.31
C ALA A 73 -10.81 0.62 1.75
N PHE A 74 -9.66 1.22 1.45
CA PHE A 74 -8.48 0.53 0.96
C PHE A 74 -7.84 -0.39 2.01
N VAL A 75 -7.63 0.08 3.24
CA VAL A 75 -7.01 -0.74 4.30
C VAL A 75 -7.94 -1.82 4.86
N GLN A 76 -9.24 -1.76 4.58
CA GLN A 76 -10.23 -2.80 4.91
C GLN A 76 -10.46 -3.78 3.74
N ASP A 77 -9.92 -3.48 2.56
CA ASP A 77 -10.11 -4.29 1.38
C ASP A 77 -9.33 -5.61 1.47
N LYS A 78 -10.05 -6.73 1.62
CA LYS A 78 -9.43 -8.05 1.81
C LYS A 78 -8.42 -8.40 0.71
N PRO A 79 -8.72 -8.23 -0.60
CA PRO A 79 -7.73 -8.47 -1.64
C PRO A 79 -6.49 -7.58 -1.53
N ALA A 80 -6.63 -6.30 -1.20
CA ALA A 80 -5.48 -5.40 -1.00
C ALA A 80 -4.60 -5.87 0.16
N ILE A 81 -5.21 -6.21 1.31
CA ILE A 81 -4.51 -6.70 2.50
C ILE A 81 -3.81 -8.04 2.22
N GLU A 82 -4.54 -9.02 1.69
CA GLU A 82 -4.01 -10.37 1.44
C GLU A 82 -2.81 -10.31 0.49
N ARG A 83 -2.92 -9.54 -0.60
CA ARG A 83 -1.82 -9.40 -1.57
C ARG A 83 -0.68 -8.56 -0.99
N GLY A 84 -0.98 -7.40 -0.40
CA GLY A 84 0.04 -6.51 0.14
C GLY A 84 0.88 -7.11 1.27
N LEU A 85 0.33 -8.05 2.03
CA LEU A 85 1.06 -8.73 3.11
C LEU A 85 1.82 -9.97 2.67
N PHE A 86 1.32 -10.73 1.69
CA PHE A 86 1.78 -12.11 1.47
C PHE A 86 2.16 -12.43 0.03
N ASP A 87 1.96 -11.51 -0.92
CA ASP A 87 2.30 -11.70 -2.33
C ASP A 87 3.65 -11.04 -2.63
N GLU A 88 4.73 -11.82 -2.54
CA GLU A 88 6.11 -11.34 -2.80
C GLU A 88 6.35 -10.95 -4.26
N GLU A 89 5.53 -11.44 -5.19
CA GLU A 89 5.63 -11.15 -6.62
C GLU A 89 4.79 -9.94 -7.05
N LEU A 90 4.06 -9.35 -6.10
CA LEU A 90 3.19 -8.20 -6.34
C LEU A 90 4.01 -6.93 -6.57
N LEU A 91 3.77 -6.28 -7.71
CA LEU A 91 4.21 -4.90 -7.89
C LEU A 91 3.32 -3.98 -7.03
N PRO A 92 3.89 -3.10 -6.19
CA PRO A 92 3.12 -2.16 -5.37
C PRO A 92 2.09 -1.35 -6.15
N GLU A 93 2.40 -0.99 -7.39
CA GLU A 93 1.53 -0.29 -8.32
C GLU A 93 0.22 -1.04 -8.63
N GLU A 94 0.20 -2.38 -8.55
CA GLU A 94 -1.05 -3.13 -8.68
C GLU A 94 -2.00 -2.90 -7.49
N LEU A 95 -1.47 -2.54 -6.32
CA LEU A 95 -2.28 -2.13 -5.18
C LEU A 95 -2.64 -0.64 -5.27
N THR A 96 -1.62 0.20 -5.43
CA THR A 96 -1.74 1.65 -5.31
C THR A 96 -2.46 2.27 -6.51
N GLN A 97 -2.26 1.75 -7.72
CA GLN A 97 -2.92 2.25 -8.94
C GLN A 97 -4.17 1.43 -9.25
N VAL A 98 -4.02 0.11 -9.43
CA VAL A 98 -5.12 -0.72 -9.94
C VAL A 98 -6.17 -0.98 -8.86
N ARG A 99 -5.78 -1.50 -7.68
CA ARG A 99 -6.76 -1.87 -6.65
C ARG A 99 -7.41 -0.65 -6.02
N MET A 100 -6.63 0.37 -5.64
CA MET A 100 -7.16 1.61 -5.08
C MET A 100 -8.00 2.37 -6.11
N GLY A 101 -7.58 2.44 -7.37
CA GLY A 101 -8.36 3.05 -8.44
C GLY A 101 -9.72 2.37 -8.63
N LYS A 102 -9.80 1.04 -8.51
CA LYS A 102 -11.07 0.31 -8.53
C LYS A 102 -11.98 0.70 -7.35
N ILE A 103 -11.44 0.80 -6.14
CA ILE A 103 -12.19 1.19 -4.95
C ILE A 103 -12.75 2.61 -5.11
N ILE A 104 -11.94 3.54 -5.61
CA ILE A 104 -12.35 4.93 -5.85
C ILE A 104 -13.45 4.99 -6.91
N LYS A 105 -13.31 4.24 -8.01
CA LYS A 105 -14.33 4.16 -9.06
C LYS A 105 -15.66 3.59 -8.54
N GLU A 106 -15.62 2.61 -7.64
CA GLU A 106 -16.81 2.05 -7.01
C GLU A 106 -17.45 3.03 -6.01
N LYS A 107 -16.63 3.84 -5.33
CA LYS A 107 -17.09 4.80 -4.32
C LYS A 107 -17.62 6.11 -4.92
N TYR A 108 -17.00 6.60 -5.99
CA TYR A 108 -17.30 7.86 -6.66
C TYR A 108 -17.49 7.67 -8.18
N PRO A 109 -18.46 6.85 -8.61
CA PRO A 109 -18.69 6.54 -10.02
C PRO A 109 -19.10 7.76 -10.86
N GLU A 110 -19.58 8.82 -10.22
CA GLU A 110 -20.02 10.08 -10.85
C GLU A 110 -18.87 11.02 -11.24
N LEU A 111 -17.69 10.84 -10.66
CA LEU A 111 -16.51 11.65 -10.98
C LEU A 111 -15.86 11.16 -12.27
N ASP A 112 -15.23 12.08 -13.01
CA ASP A 112 -14.45 11.71 -14.18
C ASP A 112 -13.13 11.02 -13.79
N ALA A 113 -12.44 10.46 -14.79
CA ALA A 113 -11.23 9.68 -14.55
C ALA A 113 -10.07 10.52 -14.00
N GLU A 114 -10.01 11.82 -14.31
CA GLU A 114 -8.92 12.70 -13.89
C GLU A 114 -9.08 13.07 -12.41
N ASP A 115 -10.32 13.35 -11.99
CA ASP A 115 -10.66 13.57 -10.59
C ASP A 115 -10.52 12.30 -9.73
N GLN A 116 -10.92 11.14 -10.25
CA GLN A 116 -10.69 9.86 -9.58
C GLN A 116 -9.19 9.60 -9.38
N GLU A 117 -8.35 9.91 -10.37
CA GLU A 117 -6.91 9.77 -10.26
C GLU A 117 -6.31 10.78 -9.26
N ALA A 118 -6.78 12.02 -9.25
CA ALA A 118 -6.36 13.00 -8.24
C ALA A 118 -6.65 12.50 -6.82
N ILE A 119 -7.85 12.00 -6.56
CA ILE A 119 -8.23 11.42 -5.25
C ILE A 119 -7.33 10.24 -4.89
N ARG A 120 -7.04 9.35 -5.86
CA ARG A 120 -6.16 8.19 -5.66
C ARG A 120 -4.77 8.60 -5.22
N GLN A 121 -4.16 9.53 -5.96
CA GLN A 121 -2.82 10.00 -5.67
C GLN A 121 -2.73 10.70 -4.32
N HIS A 122 -3.73 11.51 -3.96
CA HIS A 122 -3.79 12.12 -2.63
C HIS A 122 -3.94 11.06 -1.53
N ALA A 123 -4.76 10.04 -1.75
CA ALA A 123 -5.01 9.00 -0.75
C ALA A 123 -3.75 8.17 -0.48
N ILE A 124 -3.04 7.76 -1.54
CA ILE A 124 -1.80 6.99 -1.39
C ILE A 124 -0.65 7.84 -0.81
N ALA A 125 -0.56 9.11 -1.15
CA ALA A 125 0.40 10.04 -0.55
C ALA A 125 0.15 10.20 0.95
N ALA A 126 -1.10 10.44 1.36
CA ALA A 126 -1.51 10.53 2.75
C ALA A 126 -1.19 9.25 3.53
N LEU A 127 -1.54 8.09 2.96
CA LEU A 127 -1.30 6.80 3.59
C LEU A 127 0.19 6.52 3.79
N ASN A 128 1.00 6.67 2.74
CA ASN A 128 2.44 6.42 2.81
C ASN A 128 3.15 7.37 3.76
N LEU A 129 2.80 8.66 3.73
CA LEU A 129 3.38 9.63 4.64
C LEU A 129 3.06 9.30 6.10
N THR A 130 1.80 8.97 6.38
CA THR A 130 1.36 8.58 7.73
C THR A 130 2.07 7.32 8.22
N GLN A 131 2.27 6.33 7.33
CA GLN A 131 3.00 5.09 7.66
C GLN A 131 4.47 5.37 8.00
N GLN A 132 5.15 6.19 7.21
CA GLN A 132 6.55 6.51 7.44
C GLN A 132 6.77 7.35 8.71
N ALA A 133 5.88 8.30 8.94
CA ALA A 133 5.95 9.12 10.14
C ALA A 133 5.70 8.29 11.42
N LYS A 134 4.81 7.27 11.36
CA LYS A 134 4.68 6.28 12.44
C LYS A 134 5.93 5.46 12.65
N ARG A 135 6.59 5.00 11.58
CA ARG A 135 7.83 4.22 11.68
C ARG A 135 8.92 4.99 12.42
N LEU A 136 9.12 6.25 12.07
CA LEU A 136 10.13 7.11 12.69
C LEU A 136 9.80 7.38 14.17
N ALA A 137 8.51 7.53 14.51
CA ALA A 137 8.06 7.66 15.90
C ALA A 137 8.19 6.36 16.73
N ILE A 138 8.32 5.19 16.11
CA ILE A 138 8.55 3.90 16.81
C ILE A 138 10.04 3.67 17.03
N ASP A 139 10.90 4.09 16.09
CA ASP A 139 12.36 3.98 16.21
C ASP A 139 12.93 5.00 17.23
N GLU A 140 12.31 6.17 17.37
CA GLU A 140 12.64 7.16 18.41
C GLU A 140 11.75 6.94 19.64
N ASN A 141 12.29 6.24 20.63
CA ASN A 141 11.63 5.82 21.87
C ASN A 141 11.30 6.99 22.84
N ASP A 142 10.87 8.16 22.32
CA ASP A 142 10.64 9.38 23.10
C ASP A 142 9.23 9.95 22.88
N GLY A 143 8.50 10.11 23.99
CA GLY A 143 7.04 10.15 24.08
C GLY A 143 6.31 11.38 23.56
N THR A 144 6.70 11.98 22.43
CA THR A 144 5.96 13.10 21.82
C THR A 144 5.55 12.79 20.37
N LEU A 145 4.45 12.07 20.24
CA LEU A 145 3.82 11.66 18.96
C LEU A 145 3.62 12.79 17.94
N ASN A 146 3.46 14.04 18.38
CA ASN A 146 3.27 15.17 17.48
C ASN A 146 4.59 15.67 16.87
N THR A 147 5.67 15.75 17.64
CA THR A 147 7.00 16.19 17.16
C THR A 147 7.72 15.09 16.38
N ALA A 148 7.61 13.83 16.79
CA ALA A 148 8.18 12.70 16.05
C ALA A 148 7.51 12.50 14.67
N LEU A 149 6.22 12.83 14.56
CA LEU A 149 5.50 12.87 13.29
C LEU A 149 6.00 14.01 12.41
N ILE A 150 6.21 15.20 12.99
CA ILE A 150 6.76 16.38 12.28
C ILE A 150 8.16 16.08 11.75
N ASP A 151 9.04 15.59 12.62
CA ASP A 151 10.42 15.27 12.27
C ASP A 151 10.47 14.10 11.30
N GLY A 152 9.55 13.13 11.43
CA GLY A 152 9.45 12.01 10.52
C GLY A 152 9.03 12.41 9.10
N VAL A 153 8.00 13.25 8.98
CA VAL A 153 7.56 13.79 7.70
C VAL A 153 8.61 14.72 7.11
N ARG A 154 9.20 15.59 7.92
CA ARG A 154 10.27 16.52 7.50
C ARG A 154 11.49 15.76 7.00
N ARG A 155 11.91 14.68 7.67
CA ARG A 155 13.06 13.86 7.26
C ARG A 155 12.78 13.04 6.01
N PHE A 156 11.57 12.48 5.86
CA PHE A 156 11.17 11.85 4.60
C PHE A 156 11.17 12.84 3.43
N ALA A 157 10.64 14.05 3.63
CA ALA A 157 10.64 15.09 2.60
C ALA A 157 12.04 15.68 2.33
N MET A 158 12.91 15.78 3.34
CA MET A 158 14.27 16.32 3.18
C MET A 158 15.28 15.32 2.62
N ASP A 159 15.13 14.03 2.94
CA ASP A 159 15.96 12.95 2.36
C ASP A 159 15.52 12.65 0.91
N VAL A 160 14.28 12.96 0.55
CA VAL A 160 13.73 12.83 -0.80
C VAL A 160 13.56 14.23 -1.40
N ARG A 161 14.68 14.83 -1.83
CA ARG A 161 14.72 16.16 -2.51
C ARG A 161 13.72 16.29 -3.67
N ASP A 162 13.29 15.17 -4.25
CA ASP A 162 12.29 15.07 -5.30
C ASP A 162 11.17 14.09 -4.92
N LEU A 163 10.25 14.51 -4.05
CA LEU A 163 9.07 13.71 -3.73
C LEU A 163 8.17 13.60 -4.97
N ASP A 164 8.13 12.42 -5.57
CA ASP A 164 7.43 12.13 -6.82
C ASP A 164 6.30 11.12 -6.58
N ILE A 165 5.15 11.33 -7.21
CA ILE A 165 4.01 10.41 -7.09
C ILE A 165 4.34 9.00 -7.58
N ASP A 166 5.19 8.87 -8.60
CA ASP A 166 5.63 7.56 -9.10
C ASP A 166 6.49 6.81 -8.07
N LEU A 167 7.26 7.54 -7.25
CA LEU A 167 8.01 6.94 -6.15
C LEU A 167 7.09 6.51 -5.02
N ILE A 168 6.05 7.30 -4.71
CA ILE A 168 5.06 6.96 -3.70
C ILE A 168 4.29 5.69 -4.09
N ASP A 169 3.90 5.56 -5.36
CA ASP A 169 3.15 4.39 -5.86
C ASP A 169 3.95 3.08 -5.79
N ARG A 170 5.28 3.15 -5.75
CA ARG A 170 6.21 2.02 -5.57
C ARG A 170 6.38 1.57 -4.13
N ILE A 171 5.79 2.27 -3.16
CA ILE A 171 5.87 1.88 -1.77
C ILE A 171 4.70 0.97 -1.45
N ASN A 172 4.97 -0.25 -0.98
CA ASN A 172 3.92 -1.16 -0.52
C ASN A 172 3.26 -0.59 0.75
N PRO A 173 1.96 -0.22 0.71
CA PRO A 173 1.29 0.41 1.83
C PRO A 173 1.07 -0.53 3.03
N PHE A 174 1.28 -1.84 2.87
CA PHE A 174 1.09 -2.85 3.93
C PHE A 174 2.41 -3.42 4.49
N GLY A 175 3.56 -2.94 4.03
CA GLY A 175 4.87 -3.47 4.47
C GLY A 175 5.09 -3.40 5.98
N GLU A 176 4.66 -2.30 6.63
CA GLU A 176 4.75 -2.16 8.09
C GLU A 176 3.88 -3.18 8.84
N ALA A 177 2.67 -3.45 8.34
CA ALA A 177 1.80 -4.45 8.93
C ALA A 177 2.42 -5.86 8.83
N TYR A 178 3.11 -6.17 7.72
CA TYR A 178 3.90 -7.40 7.62
C TYR A 178 5.03 -7.44 8.64
N ALA A 179 5.80 -6.35 8.80
CA ALA A 179 6.91 -6.29 9.75
C ALA A 179 6.45 -6.53 11.21
N ILE A 180 5.26 -6.03 11.58
CA ILE A 180 4.65 -6.30 12.89
C ILE A 180 4.22 -7.77 13.02
N LEU A 181 3.59 -8.34 11.99
CA LEU A 181 3.20 -9.75 11.97
C LEU A 181 4.43 -10.66 12.07
N ALA A 182 5.51 -10.34 11.36
CA ALA A 182 6.75 -11.09 11.36
C ALA A 182 7.46 -11.09 12.72
N LYS A 183 7.27 -10.05 13.53
CA LYS A 183 7.79 -9.99 14.92
C LYS A 183 6.94 -10.78 15.92
N THR A 184 5.67 -11.00 15.62
CA THR A 184 4.71 -11.62 16.56
C THR A 184 4.40 -13.08 16.24
N MET A 185 4.61 -13.51 14.99
CA MET A 185 4.34 -14.88 14.51
C MET A 185 5.63 -15.64 14.22
N SER A 186 5.57 -16.98 14.25
CA SER A 186 6.69 -17.82 13.81
C SER A 186 6.79 -17.86 12.28
N GLU A 187 8.00 -18.12 11.78
CA GLU A 187 8.27 -18.25 10.34
C GLU A 187 7.37 -19.30 9.67
N ASP A 188 7.16 -20.45 10.32
CA ASP A 188 6.28 -21.51 9.82
C ASP A 188 4.82 -21.05 9.67
N SER A 189 4.31 -20.25 10.61
CA SER A 189 2.95 -19.71 10.52
C SER A 189 2.82 -18.69 9.40
N LEU A 190 3.81 -17.81 9.19
CA LEU A 190 3.81 -16.86 8.07
C LEU A 190 3.85 -17.58 6.72
N LYS A 191 4.69 -18.61 6.59
CA LYS A 191 4.78 -19.45 5.38
C LYS A 191 3.46 -20.14 5.06
N GLN A 192 2.75 -20.64 6.07
CA GLN A 192 1.44 -21.28 5.88
C GLN A 192 0.36 -20.29 5.40
N VAL A 193 0.35 -19.06 5.93
CA VAL A 193 -0.58 -18.03 5.47
C VAL A 193 -0.26 -17.61 4.04
N ALA A 194 1.01 -17.33 3.73
CA ALA A 194 1.44 -17.01 2.37
C ALA A 194 1.12 -18.11 1.36
N ALA A 195 1.28 -19.37 1.77
CA ALA A 195 0.89 -20.53 1.00
C ALA A 195 -0.61 -20.55 0.68
N ALA A 196 -1.46 -20.33 1.69
CA ALA A 196 -2.91 -20.31 1.53
C ALA A 196 -3.38 -19.18 0.60
N ILE A 197 -2.77 -17.99 0.70
CA ILE A 197 -3.08 -16.84 -0.17
C ILE A 197 -2.61 -17.10 -1.61
N SER A 198 -1.40 -17.61 -1.80
CA SER A 198 -0.87 -17.96 -3.12
C SER A 198 -1.74 -18.99 -3.83
N ALA A 199 -2.18 -20.02 -3.10
CA ALA A 199 -3.10 -21.03 -3.62
C ALA A 199 -4.45 -20.45 -4.08
N LYS A 200 -4.93 -19.36 -3.44
CA LYS A 200 -6.17 -18.68 -3.89
C LYS A 200 -6.02 -18.06 -5.28
N ARG A 201 -4.82 -17.56 -5.62
CA ARG A 201 -4.53 -16.81 -6.85
C ARG A 201 -4.45 -17.68 -8.08
N THR A 202 -4.08 -18.95 -7.92
CA THR A 202 -3.87 -19.81 -9.07
C THR A 202 -5.16 -19.97 -9.87
N SER A 203 -5.10 -19.63 -11.16
CA SER A 203 -6.12 -19.87 -12.19
C SER A 203 -6.31 -21.36 -12.53
N ILE A 204 -5.90 -22.23 -11.61
CA ILE A 204 -6.02 -23.67 -11.74
C ILE A 204 -7.51 -24.00 -11.61
N THR A 205 -8.05 -24.59 -12.67
CA THR A 205 -9.42 -25.09 -12.70
C THR A 205 -9.58 -26.28 -11.74
N PRO A 206 -10.80 -26.61 -11.27
CA PRO A 206 -11.00 -27.81 -10.46
C PRO A 206 -10.44 -29.08 -11.12
N GLU A 207 -10.59 -29.21 -12.43
CA GLU A 207 -10.11 -30.34 -13.22
C GLU A 207 -8.58 -30.40 -13.22
N ASP A 208 -7.90 -29.28 -13.48
CA ASP A 208 -6.44 -29.20 -13.49
C ASP A 208 -5.86 -29.42 -12.09
N ALA A 209 -6.50 -28.86 -11.05
CA ALA A 209 -6.09 -29.03 -9.66
C ALA A 209 -6.09 -30.52 -9.27
N LYS A 210 -7.07 -31.30 -9.72
CA LYS A 210 -7.13 -32.74 -9.48
C LYS A 210 -5.99 -33.50 -10.16
N VAL A 211 -5.59 -33.08 -11.36
CA VAL A 211 -4.46 -33.69 -12.10
C VAL A 211 -3.13 -33.35 -11.41
N ILE A 212 -2.93 -32.08 -11.05
CA ILE A 212 -1.70 -31.60 -10.41
C ILE A 212 -1.56 -32.18 -9.00
N ALA A 213 -2.65 -32.27 -8.23
CA ALA A 213 -2.63 -32.85 -6.88
C ALA A 213 -2.25 -34.34 -6.86
N LYS A 214 -2.61 -35.11 -7.90
CA LYS A 214 -2.13 -36.50 -8.04
C LYS A 214 -0.61 -36.55 -8.20
N ARG A 215 -0.05 -35.68 -9.04
CA ARG A 215 1.41 -35.56 -9.22
C ARG A 215 2.10 -35.05 -7.95
N ALA A 216 1.47 -34.16 -7.20
CA ALA A 216 1.97 -33.72 -5.90
C ALA A 216 1.99 -34.85 -4.85
N ALA A 217 1.01 -35.75 -4.87
CA ALA A 217 1.01 -36.94 -4.02
C ALA A 217 2.12 -37.94 -4.41
N GLU A 218 2.41 -38.08 -5.70
CA GLU A 218 3.56 -38.84 -6.20
C GLU A 218 4.89 -38.22 -5.76
N PHE A 219 5.04 -36.90 -5.87
CA PHE A 219 6.20 -36.17 -5.34
C PHE A 219 6.42 -36.45 -3.85
N LYS A 220 5.34 -36.42 -3.04
CA LYS A 220 5.42 -36.75 -1.61
C LYS A 220 5.91 -38.19 -1.38
N ARG A 221 5.46 -39.15 -2.18
CA ARG A 221 5.87 -40.55 -2.08
C ARG A 221 7.35 -40.73 -2.43
N GLU A 222 7.85 -40.00 -3.42
CA GLU A 222 9.23 -40.10 -3.89
C GLU A 222 10.24 -39.33 -3.02
N ARG A 223 9.86 -38.13 -2.57
CA ARG A 223 10.75 -37.20 -1.85
C ARG A 223 10.56 -37.23 -0.33
N GLY A 224 9.54 -37.94 0.16
CA GLY A 224 9.21 -38.04 1.59
C GLY A 224 8.64 -36.75 2.22
N ARG A 225 8.49 -35.68 1.44
CA ARG A 225 7.96 -34.38 1.87
C ARG A 225 6.97 -33.83 0.84
N LEU A 226 6.06 -32.97 1.29
CA LEU A 226 5.17 -32.25 0.37
C LEU A 226 5.97 -31.28 -0.51
N PRO A 227 5.52 -31.02 -1.74
CA PRO A 227 6.10 -29.95 -2.56
C PRO A 227 5.87 -28.60 -1.89
N SER A 228 6.84 -27.69 -2.02
CA SER A 228 6.81 -26.37 -1.39
C SER A 228 6.37 -25.28 -2.36
N LEU A 229 5.46 -24.41 -1.91
CA LEU A 229 5.04 -23.19 -2.63
C LEU A 229 6.15 -22.13 -2.72
N THR A 230 7.12 -22.19 -1.82
CA THR A 230 8.29 -21.31 -1.81
C THR A 230 9.51 -21.97 -2.45
N SER A 231 9.34 -23.10 -3.13
CA SER A 231 10.45 -23.74 -3.84
C SER A 231 10.95 -22.82 -4.96
N PRO A 232 12.28 -22.65 -5.12
CA PRO A 232 12.83 -21.97 -6.30
C PRO A 232 12.62 -22.78 -7.59
N ASP A 233 12.28 -24.07 -7.48
CA ASP A 233 11.92 -24.90 -8.62
C ASP A 233 10.47 -24.62 -9.03
N ALA A 234 10.28 -24.08 -10.24
CA ALA A 234 8.97 -23.73 -10.78
C ALA A 234 8.05 -24.96 -10.91
N TRP A 235 8.61 -26.14 -11.15
CA TRP A 235 7.84 -27.38 -11.21
C TRP A 235 7.33 -27.79 -9.83
N GLU A 236 8.17 -27.81 -8.80
CA GLU A 236 7.76 -28.09 -7.43
C GLU A 236 6.74 -27.06 -6.92
N LYS A 237 6.97 -25.76 -7.18
CA LYS A 237 6.02 -24.68 -6.86
C LYS A 237 4.65 -24.95 -7.48
N HIS A 238 4.60 -25.29 -8.77
CA HIS A 238 3.36 -25.61 -9.47
C HIS A 238 2.63 -26.83 -8.88
N LEU A 239 3.36 -27.88 -8.48
CA LEU A 239 2.76 -29.03 -7.78
C LEU A 239 2.14 -28.63 -6.44
N ALA A 240 2.81 -27.76 -5.69
CA ALA A 240 2.32 -27.27 -4.42
C ALA A 240 1.07 -26.38 -4.59
N GLU A 241 1.04 -25.52 -5.61
CA GLU A 241 -0.13 -24.69 -5.98
C GLU A 241 -1.34 -25.55 -6.32
N GLY A 242 -1.18 -26.56 -7.18
CA GLY A 242 -2.30 -27.43 -7.57
C GLY A 242 -2.79 -28.32 -6.43
N ALA A 243 -1.92 -28.80 -5.54
CA ALA A 243 -2.32 -29.53 -4.35
C ALA A 243 -3.17 -28.66 -3.40
N ALA A 244 -2.75 -27.42 -3.18
CA ALA A 244 -3.48 -26.47 -2.33
C ALA A 244 -4.83 -26.08 -2.97
N ALA A 245 -4.87 -25.83 -4.28
CA ALA A 245 -6.10 -25.57 -5.02
C ALA A 245 -7.09 -26.74 -4.95
N PHE A 246 -6.60 -27.99 -5.06
CA PHE A 246 -7.44 -29.18 -4.91
C PHE A 246 -8.08 -29.29 -3.52
N MET A 247 -7.31 -29.04 -2.46
CA MET A 247 -7.84 -29.06 -1.09
C MET A 247 -8.92 -27.98 -0.88
N ARG A 248 -8.72 -26.78 -1.44
CA ARG A 248 -9.71 -25.71 -1.45
C ARG A 248 -11.00 -26.14 -2.16
N PHE A 249 -10.91 -26.59 -3.41
CA PHE A 249 -12.08 -26.99 -4.21
C PHE A 249 -12.84 -28.16 -3.58
N ARG A 250 -12.13 -29.07 -2.89
CA ARG A 250 -12.76 -30.14 -2.11
C ARG A 250 -13.56 -29.58 -0.92
N ALA A 251 -13.02 -28.61 -0.19
CA ALA A 251 -13.74 -27.95 0.90
C ALA A 251 -14.95 -27.12 0.41
N GLU A 252 -14.91 -26.65 -0.83
CA GLU A 252 -16.01 -25.94 -1.50
C GLU A 252 -17.06 -26.88 -2.15
N GLY A 253 -16.91 -28.20 -2.03
CA GLY A 253 -17.86 -29.17 -2.58
C GLY A 253 -17.80 -29.33 -4.11
N ARG A 254 -16.71 -28.95 -4.76
CA ARG A 254 -16.56 -29.00 -6.24
C ARG A 254 -16.23 -30.38 -6.81
N TYR A 255 -16.01 -31.38 -5.96
CA TYR A 255 -15.64 -32.74 -6.37
C TYR A 255 -16.59 -33.81 -5.83
N GLU A 256 -17.75 -33.40 -5.30
CA GLU A 256 -18.87 -34.29 -4.99
C GLU A 256 -19.74 -34.56 -6.22
#